data_AF-A0A069P189-F1
#
_entry.id   AF-A0A069P189-F1
#
_cell.length_a   1.000
_cell.length_b   1.000
_cell.length_c   1.000
_cell.angle_alpha   90.00
_cell.angle_beta   90.00
_cell.angle_gamma   90.00
#
_symmetry.space_group_name_H-M   'P 1'
#
loop_
_entity.id
_entity.type
_entity.pdbx_description
1 polymer ?
#
loop_
_entity_poly.entity_id
_entity_poly.type
_entity_poly.pdbx_seq_one_letter_code
_entity_poly.pdbx_strand_id
1 'polypeptide(L)'
;MQRRNFMLKSTAVLALGGLALAGCTTNSNTGAEKAASSADDRRSIDADVDGTIQRLYTTVPGSRELVAKSRGILVFPSVIQAGFIVGAQYGKGSLRVGGSTVGYYSTTSGSFGLQAGAQSKAIIFLFMTQDALDKFRNSDGWAAGVDASVALVKMGANGAVDTTTATAPVEAFVLTNAGLMADVSLQGTKVTRLKM
;
A
#
# COMPACT_ATOMS: atom_id res chain seq x y z
N MET A 1 -45.78 -46.87 -0.91
CA MET A 1 -45.07 -47.35 -2.11
C MET A 1 -46.04 -47.34 -3.29
N GLN A 2 -45.83 -46.51 -4.31
CA GLN A 2 -46.28 -46.81 -5.68
C GLN A 2 -45.60 -45.83 -6.65
N ARG A 3 -44.75 -46.42 -7.49
CA ARG A 3 -43.91 -45.78 -8.50
C ARG A 3 -44.76 -45.36 -9.69
N ARG A 4 -44.56 -44.14 -10.17
CA ARG A 4 -45.00 -43.73 -11.52
C ARG A 4 -43.77 -43.57 -12.40
N ASN A 5 -43.48 -44.63 -13.16
CA ASN A 5 -42.71 -44.53 -14.39
C ASN A 5 -43.58 -43.84 -15.45
N PHE A 6 -43.05 -42.80 -16.10
CA PHE A 6 -43.52 -42.43 -17.44
C PHE A 6 -42.31 -42.32 -18.36
N MET A 7 -42.43 -43.00 -19.49
CA MET A 7 -41.35 -43.37 -20.38
C MET A 7 -40.89 -42.26 -21.31
N LEU A 8 -39.61 -42.40 -21.71
CA LEU A 8 -38.93 -41.91 -22.89
C LEU A 8 -39.78 -41.87 -24.17
N LYS A 9 -39.60 -40.81 -24.97
CA LYS A 9 -39.55 -40.82 -26.46
C LYS A 9 -38.56 -39.71 -26.88
N SER A 10 -37.32 -40.02 -27.28
CA SER A 10 -36.85 -40.35 -28.64
C SER A 10 -36.81 -39.17 -29.64
N THR A 11 -35.60 -38.68 -29.89
CA THR A 11 -34.91 -38.39 -31.18
C THR A 11 -35.43 -37.38 -32.22
N ALA A 12 -34.44 -36.54 -32.67
CA ALA A 12 -34.08 -36.16 -34.05
C ALA A 12 -34.51 -34.77 -34.63
N VAL A 13 -33.54 -33.85 -34.61
CA VAL A 13 -33.02 -32.93 -35.66
C VAL A 13 -33.84 -32.71 -36.94
N LEU A 14 -34.03 -31.43 -37.34
CA LEU A 14 -33.78 -30.88 -38.69
C LEU A 14 -33.87 -29.34 -38.69
N ALA A 15 -32.83 -28.70 -39.22
CA ALA A 15 -32.60 -27.27 -39.28
C ALA A 15 -33.30 -26.59 -40.46
N LEU A 16 -33.80 -25.36 -40.29
CA LEU A 16 -34.06 -24.40 -41.37
C LEU A 16 -33.74 -22.97 -40.90
N GLY A 17 -32.67 -22.43 -41.48
CA GLY A 17 -32.37 -21.03 -41.84
C GLY A 17 -32.97 -19.84 -41.09
N GLY A 18 -32.09 -19.06 -40.48
CA GLY A 18 -31.89 -17.64 -40.83
C GLY A 18 -32.72 -16.58 -40.11
N LEU A 19 -32.08 -15.87 -39.17
CA LEU A 19 -32.23 -14.42 -39.00
C LEU A 19 -30.96 -13.85 -38.36
N ALA A 20 -30.33 -12.90 -39.04
CA ALA A 20 -29.07 -12.29 -38.65
C ALA A 20 -29.22 -11.44 -37.38
N LEU A 21 -28.54 -11.83 -36.31
CA LEU A 21 -28.19 -10.93 -35.20
C LEU A 21 -26.84 -10.31 -35.52
N ALA A 22 -26.89 -9.22 -36.29
CA ALA A 22 -25.75 -8.34 -36.50
C ALA A 22 -25.43 -7.60 -35.18
N GLY A 23 -24.17 -7.73 -34.74
CA GLY A 23 -23.48 -6.64 -34.06
C GLY A 23 -23.67 -6.46 -32.56
N CYS A 24 -23.30 -7.46 -31.76
CA CYS A 24 -22.58 -7.14 -30.53
C CYS A 24 -21.09 -7.19 -30.87
N THR A 25 -20.57 -6.14 -31.51
CA THR A 25 -19.13 -5.91 -31.58
C THR A 25 -18.66 -5.72 -30.14
N THR A 26 -18.16 -6.78 -29.51
CA THR A 26 -17.37 -6.69 -28.29
C THR A 26 -16.04 -6.04 -28.65
N ASN A 27 -16.07 -4.73 -28.90
CA ASN A 27 -14.89 -3.89 -28.83
C ASN A 27 -14.52 -3.87 -27.35
N SER A 28 -13.60 -4.75 -26.99
CA SER A 28 -12.92 -4.74 -25.71
C SER A 28 -12.27 -3.38 -25.54
N ASN A 29 -12.98 -2.53 -24.78
CA ASN A 29 -12.57 -1.19 -24.37
C ASN A 29 -11.50 -1.33 -23.27
N THR A 30 -10.41 -2.02 -23.60
CA THR A 30 -9.28 -2.35 -22.70
C THR A 30 -8.68 -1.11 -22.07
N GLY A 31 -8.78 0.05 -22.74
CA GLY A 31 -8.36 1.35 -22.20
C GLY A 31 -9.26 1.89 -21.10
N ALA A 32 -10.59 1.81 -21.25
CA ALA A 32 -11.51 2.30 -20.22
C ALA A 32 -11.60 1.37 -19.01
N GLU A 33 -11.52 0.05 -19.22
CA GLU A 33 -11.46 -0.93 -18.13
C GLU A 33 -10.15 -0.77 -17.33
N LYS A 34 -9.01 -0.57 -18.01
CA LYS A 34 -7.73 -0.31 -17.36
C LYS A 34 -7.75 1.02 -16.60
N ALA A 35 -8.27 2.10 -17.20
CA ALA A 35 -8.39 3.39 -16.54
C ALA A 35 -9.32 3.35 -15.31
N ALA A 36 -10.44 2.64 -15.39
CA ALA A 36 -11.33 2.42 -14.26
C ALA A 36 -10.61 1.64 -13.14
N SER A 37 -9.91 0.55 -13.47
CA SER A 37 -9.15 -0.24 -12.50
C SER A 37 -8.06 0.56 -11.79
N SER A 38 -7.34 1.43 -12.50
CA SER A 38 -6.33 2.30 -11.90
C SER A 38 -6.94 3.38 -11.00
N ALA A 39 -8.11 3.91 -11.35
CA ALA A 39 -8.84 4.84 -10.49
C ALA A 39 -9.36 4.16 -9.21
N ASP A 40 -9.82 2.91 -9.32
CA ASP A 40 -10.25 2.10 -8.18
C ASP A 40 -9.08 1.76 -7.25
N ASP A 41 -7.94 1.36 -7.81
CA ASP A 41 -6.69 1.12 -7.06
C ASP A 41 -6.27 2.37 -6.27
N ARG A 42 -6.23 3.54 -6.93
CA ARG A 42 -5.87 4.81 -6.29
C ARG A 42 -6.82 5.14 -5.13
N ARG A 43 -8.13 4.99 -5.33
CA ARG A 43 -9.14 5.23 -4.29
C ARG A 43 -8.97 4.29 -3.11
N SER A 44 -8.67 3.01 -3.35
CA SER A 44 -8.41 2.04 -2.28
C SER A 44 -7.14 2.39 -1.48
N ILE A 45 -6.06 2.75 -2.17
CA ILE A 45 -4.80 3.15 -1.52
C ILE A 45 -5.02 4.39 -0.65
N ASP A 46 -5.73 5.40 -1.17
CA ASP A 46 -5.97 6.62 -0.40
C ASP A 46 -6.84 6.36 0.84
N ALA A 47 -7.87 5.51 0.73
CA ALA A 47 -8.68 5.10 1.87
C ALA A 47 -7.86 4.36 2.95
N ASP A 48 -6.98 3.46 2.54
CA ASP A 48 -6.08 2.74 3.45
C ASP A 48 -5.06 3.68 4.11
N VAL A 49 -4.57 4.68 3.36
CA VAL A 49 -3.67 5.72 3.88
C VAL A 49 -4.39 6.59 4.90
N ASP A 50 -5.63 7.02 4.63
CA ASP A 50 -6.45 7.77 5.59
C ASP A 50 -6.63 6.99 6.88
N GLY A 51 -7.03 5.72 6.78
CA GLY A 51 -7.20 4.84 7.94
C GLY A 51 -5.90 4.69 8.74
N THR A 52 -4.76 4.56 8.05
CA THR A 52 -3.44 4.43 8.68
C THR A 52 -3.02 5.70 9.41
N ILE A 53 -3.26 6.88 8.83
CA ILE A 53 -2.96 8.16 9.48
C ILE A 53 -3.81 8.34 10.75
N GLN A 54 -5.10 8.01 10.69
CA GLN A 54 -5.96 8.05 11.88
C GLN A 54 -5.47 7.08 12.95
N ARG A 55 -5.09 5.87 12.56
CA ARG A 55 -4.52 4.88 13.46
C ARG A 55 -3.20 5.36 14.09
N LEU A 56 -2.34 6.02 13.34
CA LEU A 56 -1.11 6.62 13.86
C LEU A 56 -1.43 7.61 14.99
N TYR A 57 -2.39 8.51 14.75
CA TYR A 57 -2.80 9.52 15.73
C TYR A 57 -3.40 8.93 17.00
N THR A 58 -4.10 7.80 16.92
CA THR A 58 -4.68 7.14 18.09
C THR A 58 -3.70 6.23 18.82
N THR A 59 -2.72 5.66 18.10
CA THR A 59 -1.75 4.71 18.67
C THR A 59 -0.53 5.41 19.27
N VAL A 60 -0.12 6.55 18.72
CA VAL A 60 1.13 7.23 19.08
C VAL A 60 0.86 8.67 19.51
N PRO A 61 0.84 8.96 20.82
CA PRO A 61 0.71 10.32 21.34
C PRO A 61 1.83 11.24 20.83
N GLY A 62 1.49 12.43 20.34
CA GLY A 62 2.46 13.38 19.76
C GLY A 62 2.71 13.21 18.26
N SER A 63 2.17 12.17 17.63
CA SER A 63 2.35 11.94 16.19
C SER A 63 1.65 12.99 15.33
N ARG A 64 0.53 13.56 15.80
CA ARG A 64 -0.20 14.60 15.07
C ARG A 64 0.64 15.86 14.89
N GLU A 65 1.33 16.28 15.94
CA GLU A 65 2.20 17.44 15.97
C GLU A 65 3.40 17.23 15.04
N LEU A 66 3.95 16.02 15.01
CA LEU A 66 5.09 15.69 14.16
C LEU A 66 4.68 15.63 12.68
N VAL A 67 3.55 15.00 12.36
CA VAL A 67 2.99 15.00 10.99
C VAL A 67 2.71 16.43 10.53
N ALA A 68 2.15 17.28 11.40
CA ALA A 68 1.88 18.68 11.07
C ALA A 68 3.14 19.50 10.77
N LYS A 69 4.31 19.12 11.32
CA LYS A 69 5.60 19.76 11.05
C LYS A 69 6.26 19.28 9.75
N SER A 70 5.86 18.11 9.24
CA SER A 70 6.42 17.54 8.02
C SER A 70 6.04 18.37 6.77
N ARG A 71 6.92 18.38 5.77
CA ARG A 71 6.65 18.93 4.42
C ARG A 71 5.83 17.98 3.56
N GLY A 72 5.92 16.69 3.83
CA GLY A 72 5.12 15.66 3.18
C GLY A 72 5.16 14.36 3.97
N ILE A 73 4.16 13.52 3.74
CA ILE A 73 3.98 12.24 4.40
C ILE A 73 3.77 11.15 3.34
N LEU A 74 4.65 10.16 3.31
CA LEU A 74 4.53 8.97 2.47
C LEU A 74 4.08 7.80 3.34
N VAL A 75 2.92 7.24 3.03
CA VAL A 75 2.30 6.19 3.84
C VAL A 75 2.18 4.92 3.02
N PHE A 76 2.71 3.83 3.55
CA PHE A 76 2.47 2.46 3.08
C PHE A 76 1.60 1.75 4.12
N PRO A 77 0.28 1.66 3.92
CA PRO A 77 -0.66 1.12 4.91
C PRO A 77 -0.44 -0.35 5.23
N SER A 78 -0.04 -1.13 4.23
CA SER A 78 0.15 -2.57 4.33
C SER A 78 1.40 -2.97 3.56
N VAL A 79 2.46 -3.27 4.32
CA VAL A 79 3.70 -3.85 3.83
C VAL A 79 3.74 -5.29 4.31
N ILE A 80 3.53 -6.21 3.38
CA ILE A 80 3.44 -7.64 3.65
C ILE A 80 4.82 -8.25 3.47
N GLN A 81 5.25 -9.02 4.46
CA GLN A 81 6.44 -9.85 4.36
C GLN A 81 6.10 -11.24 3.83
N ALA A 82 6.85 -11.70 2.82
CA ALA A 82 6.76 -13.04 2.27
C ALA A 82 8.14 -13.70 2.25
N GLY A 83 8.22 -14.96 2.69
CA GLY A 83 9.46 -15.77 2.69
C GLY A 83 9.78 -16.38 4.06
N PHE A 84 10.61 -17.41 4.05
CA PHE A 84 11.10 -18.11 5.24
C PHE A 84 12.60 -17.91 5.36
N ILE A 85 13.09 -17.43 6.52
CA ILE A 85 14.50 -17.05 6.81
C ILE A 85 14.96 -15.82 6.01
N VAL A 86 14.81 -15.85 4.70
CA VAL A 86 15.04 -14.74 3.77
C VAL A 86 13.74 -14.48 3.04
N GLY A 87 13.27 -13.24 3.11
CA GLY A 87 12.02 -12.83 2.52
C GLY A 87 12.12 -11.49 1.80
N ALA A 88 11.08 -11.20 1.04
CA ALA A 88 10.83 -9.89 0.46
C ALA A 88 9.61 -9.28 1.12
N GLN A 89 9.66 -7.98 1.36
CA GLN A 89 8.52 -7.19 1.76
C GLN A 89 8.01 -6.41 0.56
N TYR A 90 6.69 -6.28 0.43
CA TYR A 90 6.07 -5.45 -0.60
C TYR A 90 4.85 -4.71 -0.05
N GLY A 91 4.68 -3.46 -0.47
CA GLY A 91 3.50 -2.66 -0.16
C GLY A 91 3.25 -1.56 -1.18
N LYS A 92 2.02 -1.05 -1.21
CA LYS A 92 1.61 0.12 -1.99
C LYS A 92 1.22 1.25 -1.04
N GLY A 93 1.36 2.48 -1.50
CA GLY A 93 1.15 3.66 -0.68
C GLY A 93 0.98 4.94 -1.49
N SER A 94 0.68 6.03 -0.80
CA SER A 94 0.60 7.36 -1.42
C SER A 94 1.40 8.41 -0.64
N LEU A 95 1.98 9.34 -1.40
CA LEU A 95 2.62 10.55 -0.88
C LEU A 95 1.57 11.65 -0.80
N ARG A 96 1.47 12.29 0.37
CA ARG A 96 0.62 13.45 0.60
C ARG A 96 1.46 14.68 0.93
N VAL A 97 1.10 15.80 0.30
CA VAL A 97 1.70 17.12 0.53
C VAL A 97 0.57 18.12 0.66
N GLY A 98 0.57 18.91 1.74
CA GLY A 98 -0.52 19.86 2.01
C GLY A 98 -1.90 19.20 2.13
N GLY A 99 -1.95 17.94 2.60
CA GLY A 99 -3.20 17.18 2.75
C GLY A 99 -3.74 16.53 1.45
N SER A 100 -3.12 16.77 0.29
CA SER A 100 -3.53 16.16 -0.98
C SER A 100 -2.58 15.05 -1.39
N THR A 101 -3.11 13.98 -1.99
CA THR A 101 -2.29 12.93 -2.62
C THR A 101 -1.63 13.47 -3.89
N VAL A 102 -0.30 13.40 -3.95
CA VAL A 102 0.51 13.92 -5.07
C VAL A 102 1.24 12.81 -5.83
N GLY A 103 1.15 11.56 -5.39
CA GLY A 103 1.72 10.42 -6.09
C GLY A 103 1.49 9.09 -5.38
N TYR A 104 1.57 8.01 -6.14
CA TYR A 104 1.44 6.64 -5.66
C TYR A 104 2.77 5.90 -5.83
N TYR A 105 3.10 5.07 -4.85
CA TYR A 105 4.40 4.44 -4.75
C TYR A 105 4.26 3.00 -4.29
N SER A 106 5.22 2.16 -4.69
CA SER A 106 5.44 0.85 -4.09
C SER A 106 6.72 0.86 -3.28
N THR A 107 6.75 0.02 -2.26
CA THR A 107 7.94 -0.23 -1.46
C THR A 107 8.31 -1.70 -1.54
N THR A 108 9.61 -1.97 -1.63
CA THR A 108 10.18 -3.31 -1.60
C THR A 108 11.42 -3.30 -0.71
N SER A 109 11.54 -4.27 0.20
CA SER A 109 12.75 -4.44 1.01
C SER A 109 13.06 -5.92 1.20
N GLY A 110 14.34 -6.21 1.49
CA GLY A 110 14.73 -7.52 1.97
C GLY A 110 14.41 -7.66 3.45
N SER A 111 13.97 -8.85 3.86
CA SER A 111 13.77 -9.20 5.27
C SER A 111 14.62 -10.41 5.62
N PHE A 112 15.42 -10.30 6.69
CA PHE A 112 16.15 -11.41 7.28
C PHE A 112 15.47 -11.78 8.60
N GLY A 113 14.98 -13.01 8.74
CA GLY A 113 14.33 -13.46 9.96
C GLY A 113 13.52 -14.76 9.84
N LEU A 114 13.53 -15.52 10.93
CA LEU A 114 12.84 -16.80 11.16
C LEU A 114 11.40 -16.64 11.67
N GLN A 115 10.80 -15.47 11.57
CA GLN A 115 9.44 -15.29 12.06
C GLN A 115 8.47 -15.82 11.01
N ALA A 116 8.10 -17.10 11.16
CA ALA A 116 7.06 -17.73 10.37
C ALA A 116 5.74 -16.96 10.57
N GLY A 117 5.30 -16.24 9.53
CA GLY A 117 4.02 -15.56 9.56
C GLY A 117 3.91 -14.47 8.50
N ALA A 118 2.71 -14.36 7.90
CA ALA A 118 2.34 -13.20 7.10
C ALA A 118 2.04 -12.04 8.05
N GLN A 119 3.06 -11.26 8.41
CA GLN A 119 2.88 -10.02 9.17
C GLN A 119 2.74 -8.85 8.20
N SER A 120 1.67 -8.08 8.38
CA SER A 120 1.52 -6.77 7.75
C SER A 120 1.87 -5.69 8.76
N LYS A 121 2.63 -4.70 8.30
CA LYS A 121 2.97 -3.49 9.03
C LYS A 121 2.69 -2.27 8.16
N ALA A 122 2.33 -1.17 8.78
CA ALA A 122 2.29 0.12 8.12
C ALA A 122 3.64 0.83 8.29
N ILE A 123 4.14 1.46 7.24
CA ILE A 123 5.35 2.29 7.29
C ILE A 123 4.95 3.70 6.88
N ILE A 124 5.24 4.68 7.72
CA ILE A 124 4.93 6.09 7.49
C ILE A 124 6.24 6.87 7.49
N PHE A 125 6.63 7.45 6.36
CA PHE A 125 7.77 8.36 6.27
C PHE A 125 7.29 9.81 6.32
N LEU A 126 7.89 10.60 7.19
CA LEU A 126 7.74 12.04 7.29
C LEU A 126 8.96 12.72 6.71
N PHE A 127 8.76 13.54 5.69
CA PHE A 127 9.81 14.39 5.14
C PHE A 127 9.84 15.68 5.94
N MET A 128 10.81 15.82 6.86
CA MET A 128 10.87 16.94 7.80
C MET A 128 11.45 18.20 7.16
N THR A 129 12.22 18.05 6.08
CA THR A 129 12.79 19.18 5.33
C THR A 129 12.28 19.21 3.90
N GLN A 130 12.29 20.41 3.30
CA GLN A 130 11.87 20.62 1.92
C GLN A 130 12.83 19.87 0.96
N ASP A 131 14.13 20.00 1.19
CA ASP A 131 15.17 19.30 0.43
C ASP A 131 14.97 17.78 0.40
N ALA A 132 14.58 17.16 1.52
CA ALA A 132 14.34 15.73 1.58
C ALA A 132 13.13 15.32 0.73
N LEU A 133 12.04 16.09 0.82
CA LEU A 133 10.84 15.89 0.01
C LEU A 133 11.14 16.05 -1.48
N ASP A 134 11.87 17.10 -1.85
CA ASP A 134 12.18 17.40 -3.24
C ASP A 134 13.13 16.37 -3.84
N LYS A 135 14.17 15.95 -3.10
CA LYS A 135 15.04 14.84 -3.52
C LYS A 135 14.25 13.55 -3.75
N PHE A 136 13.32 13.22 -2.86
CA PHE A 136 12.46 12.06 -3.02
C PHE A 136 11.58 12.16 -4.27
N ARG A 137 10.94 13.32 -4.48
CA ARG A 137 10.01 13.53 -5.61
C ARG A 137 10.70 13.63 -6.96
N ASN A 138 11.95 14.07 -7.00
CA ASN A 138 12.74 14.21 -8.21
C ASN A 138 13.51 12.93 -8.59
N SER A 139 13.44 11.88 -7.77
CA SER A 139 14.06 10.60 -8.08
C SER A 139 13.06 9.61 -8.69
N ASP A 140 13.52 8.79 -9.64
CA ASP A 140 12.77 7.66 -10.20
C ASP A 140 12.71 6.47 -9.25
N GLY A 141 13.63 6.41 -8.27
CA GLY A 141 13.65 5.42 -7.20
C GLY A 141 14.44 5.94 -6.01
N TRP A 142 13.95 5.67 -4.80
CA TRP A 142 14.57 6.15 -3.56
C TRP A 142 14.78 5.00 -2.58
N ALA A 143 15.93 4.97 -1.92
CA ALA A 143 16.29 3.95 -0.95
C ALA A 143 16.55 4.56 0.43
N ALA A 144 15.78 4.11 1.42
CA ALA A 144 15.93 4.53 2.81
C ALA A 144 17.32 4.12 3.35
N GLY A 145 18.02 5.08 3.98
CA GLY A 145 19.37 4.91 4.51
C GLY A 145 20.49 5.08 3.50
N VAL A 146 20.18 5.11 2.19
CA VAL A 146 21.16 5.36 1.12
C VAL A 146 20.98 6.77 0.57
N ASP A 147 19.77 7.09 0.09
CA ASP A 147 19.47 8.39 -0.53
C ASP A 147 19.08 9.47 0.48
N ALA A 148 18.65 9.05 1.68
CA ALA A 148 18.46 9.94 2.81
C ALA A 148 18.65 9.18 4.13
N SER A 149 19.16 9.90 5.14
CA SER A 149 19.13 9.42 6.52
C SER A 149 17.68 9.36 7.00
N VAL A 150 17.28 8.18 7.46
CA VAL A 150 15.94 7.92 8.01
C VAL A 150 16.08 7.54 9.48
N ALA A 151 15.47 8.30 10.37
CA ALA A 151 15.37 7.94 11.78
C ALA A 151 14.04 7.25 12.08
N LEU A 152 14.08 6.14 12.82
CA LEU A 152 12.87 5.51 13.34
C LEU A 152 12.39 6.26 14.58
N VAL A 153 11.15 6.74 14.55
CA VAL A 153 10.53 7.41 15.68
C VAL A 153 10.11 6.39 16.72
N LYS A 154 10.47 6.65 17.98
CA LYS A 154 10.19 5.77 19.13
C LYS A 154 9.31 6.48 20.15
N MET A 155 8.59 5.71 20.95
CA MET A 155 7.94 6.23 22.16
C MET A 155 8.94 6.22 23.32
N GLY A 156 9.06 7.35 24.01
CA GLY A 156 9.83 7.47 25.24
C GLY A 156 9.13 6.80 26.43
N ALA A 157 9.82 6.74 27.57
CA ALA A 157 9.29 6.13 28.80
C ALA A 157 8.03 6.83 29.35
N ASN A 158 7.77 8.06 28.93
CA ASN A 158 6.57 8.83 29.25
C ASN A 158 5.39 8.55 28.29
N GLY A 159 5.55 7.64 27.32
CA GLY A 159 4.54 7.30 26.32
C GLY A 159 4.35 8.31 25.20
N ALA A 160 5.15 9.39 25.17
CA ALA A 160 5.14 10.38 24.08
C ALA A 160 6.22 10.06 23.04
N VAL A 161 6.09 10.63 21.84
CA VAL A 161 7.16 10.61 20.83
C VAL A 161 8.46 11.17 21.40
N ASP A 162 9.53 10.38 21.33
CA ASP A 162 10.86 10.83 21.65
C ASP A 162 11.41 11.68 20.49
N THR A 163 11.33 13.00 20.66
CA THR A 163 11.81 13.97 19.68
C THR A 163 13.32 14.19 19.73
N THR A 164 14.02 13.68 20.75
CA THR A 164 15.48 13.85 20.84
C THR A 164 16.24 12.97 19.84
N THR A 165 15.63 11.86 19.41
CA THR A 165 16.15 10.98 18.37
C THR A 165 15.58 11.29 16.97
N ALA A 166 14.59 12.19 16.90
CA ALA A 166 13.89 12.63 15.69
C ALA A 166 14.57 13.88 15.10
N THR A 167 15.83 13.74 14.66
CA THR A 167 16.62 14.85 14.08
C THR A 167 16.99 14.61 12.62
N ALA A 168 16.59 13.47 12.06
CA ALA A 168 16.88 13.14 10.68
C ALA A 168 15.98 13.95 9.71
N PRO A 169 16.47 14.25 8.50
CA PRO A 169 15.68 14.95 7.49
C PRO A 169 14.44 14.14 7.04
N VAL A 170 14.48 12.82 7.24
CA VAL A 170 13.35 11.92 7.09
C VAL A 170 13.18 11.13 8.38
N GLU A 171 11.96 11.11 8.89
CA GLU A 171 11.58 10.33 10.07
C GLU A 171 10.58 9.26 9.66
N ALA A 172 10.53 8.15 10.38
CA ALA A 172 9.62 7.07 10.05
C ALA A 172 8.94 6.47 11.28
N PHE A 173 7.64 6.21 11.16
CA PHE A 173 6.90 5.36 12.08
C PHE A 173 6.65 4.00 11.44
N VAL A 174 6.71 2.96 12.25
CA VAL A 174 6.31 1.61 11.82
C VAL A 174 5.26 1.08 12.77
N LEU A 175 4.04 0.88 12.27
CA LEU A 175 2.93 0.38 13.06
C LEU A 175 2.65 -1.08 12.72
N THR A 176 2.35 -1.87 13.74
CA THR A 176 1.87 -3.24 13.63
C THR A 176 0.50 -3.36 14.29
N ASN A 177 -0.09 -4.56 14.26
CA ASN A 177 -1.30 -4.85 15.03
C ASN A 177 -1.14 -4.69 16.54
N ALA A 178 0.09 -4.76 17.06
CA ALA A 178 0.39 -4.54 18.48
C ALA A 178 0.65 -3.07 18.84
N GLY A 179 0.82 -2.17 17.85
CA GLY A 179 1.14 -0.76 18.08
C GLY A 179 2.43 -0.33 17.37
N LEU A 180 3.07 0.73 17.88
CA LEU A 180 4.33 1.25 17.33
C LEU A 180 5.48 0.27 17.57
N MET A 181 6.19 -0.07 16.50
CA MET A 181 7.34 -0.96 16.51
C MET A 181 8.64 -0.14 16.52
N ALA A 182 9.50 -0.39 17.50
CA ALA A 182 10.73 0.37 17.73
C ALA A 182 12.02 -0.39 17.35
N ASP A 183 11.90 -1.67 16.97
CA ASP A 183 13.02 -2.56 16.65
C ASP A 183 12.91 -3.07 15.20
N VAL A 184 12.99 -2.14 14.25
CA VAL A 184 12.96 -2.47 12.82
C VAL A 184 13.97 -1.64 12.07
N SER A 185 14.71 -2.29 11.18
CA SER A 185 15.55 -1.58 10.21
C SER A 185 14.74 -1.24 8.97
N LEU A 186 14.83 0.02 8.55
CA LEU A 186 14.30 0.50 7.27
C LEU A 186 15.38 0.56 6.19
N GLN A 187 16.64 0.26 6.54
CA GLN A 187 17.75 0.30 5.60
C GLN A 187 17.52 -0.70 4.47
N GLY A 188 17.79 -0.28 3.23
CA GLY A 188 17.57 -1.11 2.05
C GLY A 188 16.11 -1.19 1.60
N THR A 189 15.21 -0.41 2.20
CA THR A 189 13.85 -0.22 1.69
C THR A 189 13.89 0.64 0.44
N LYS A 190 13.53 0.06 -0.70
CA LYS A 190 13.43 0.75 -1.99
C LYS A 190 12.00 1.18 -2.24
N VAL A 191 11.83 2.42 -2.65
CA VAL A 191 10.57 3.04 -3.01
C VAL A 191 10.60 3.39 -4.49
N THR A 192 9.57 2.99 -5.23
CA THR A 192 9.44 3.21 -6.67
C THR A 192 8.11 3.88 -6.97
N ARG A 193 8.08 4.82 -7.91
CA ARG A 193 6.84 5.48 -8.35
C ARG A 193 5.98 4.51 -9.18
N LEU A 194 4.68 4.48 -8.89
CA LEU A 194 3.70 3.70 -9.66
C LEU A 194 3.17 4.53 -10.82
N LYS A 195 3.13 3.93 -12.02
CA LYS A 195 2.46 4.47 -13.20
C LYS A 195 1.06 3.86 -13.26
N MET A 196 0.12 4.54 -12.62
CA MET A 196 -1.32 4.22 -12.60
C MET A 196 -2.06 5.25 -13.42
#